data_AF-A0A1V6B8T7-F1
#
_entry.id   AF-A0A1V6B8T7-F1
#
_cell.length_a   1.000
_cell.length_b   1.000
_cell.length_c   1.000
_cell.angle_alpha   90.00
_cell.angle_beta   90.00
_cell.angle_gamma   90.00
#
_symmetry.space_group_name_H-M   'P 1'
#
loop_
_entity.id
_entity.type
_entity.pdbx_description
1 polymer ?
#
loop_
_entity_poly.entity_id
_entity_poly.type
_entity_poly.pdbx_seq_one_letter_code
_entity_poly.pdbx_strand_id
1 'polypeptide(L)'
;MVICINCGVELDESFIRCPLCGKDPRSVQEQDDQLSENFPESVQYPGKENKKYLWELSGIITFSDIVICTIVDLLTVKGLSWSLFSDTALLAIWTILTLFHLVHKRLLILSSGILLTILAALFLIDLFTPGIRWFFPLAFPVTISLSIATAIIIILYKAAHFKGLNIIAAGFLVLSGFCIITEIFLDKFHTGKTELRWSLITGVSALPFALVLFFYHYRLKKGKRLDSFFHI
;
A
#
# COMPACT_ATOMS: atom_id res chain seq x y z
N MET A 1 37.94 -36.27 -27.61
CA MET A 1 36.63 -35.58 -27.70
C MET A 1 36.78 -34.23 -27.01
N VAL A 2 36.39 -33.12 -27.64
CA VAL A 2 36.60 -31.77 -27.09
C VAL A 2 35.27 -31.04 -27.05
N ILE A 3 34.91 -30.46 -25.89
CA ILE A 3 33.74 -29.59 -25.77
C ILE A 3 34.19 -28.16 -26.06
N CYS A 4 33.50 -27.47 -26.97
CA CYS A 4 33.77 -26.07 -27.25
C CYS A 4 33.40 -25.22 -26.03
N ILE A 5 34.34 -24.47 -25.48
CA ILE A 5 34.11 -23.62 -24.29
C ILE A 5 33.13 -22.47 -24.60
N ASN A 6 33.05 -22.04 -25.86
CA ASN A 6 32.22 -20.90 -26.26
C ASN A 6 30.76 -21.26 -26.58
N CYS A 7 30.44 -22.50 -26.97
CA CYS A 7 29.06 -22.90 -27.31
C CYS A 7 28.58 -24.21 -26.66
N GLY A 8 29.45 -24.94 -25.95
CA GLY A 8 29.09 -26.16 -25.21
C GLY A 8 28.84 -27.39 -26.08
N VAL A 9 29.12 -27.35 -27.38
CA VAL A 9 28.93 -28.49 -28.30
C VAL A 9 30.14 -29.42 -28.26
N GLU A 10 29.88 -30.73 -28.25
CA GLU A 10 30.88 -31.79 -28.38
C GLU A 10 31.39 -31.89 -29.82
N LEU A 11 32.71 -31.82 -29.99
CA LEU A 11 33.40 -31.86 -31.26
C LEU A 11 34.49 -32.94 -31.27
N ASP A 12 34.73 -33.51 -32.46
CA ASP A 12 35.87 -34.39 -32.70
C ASP A 12 37.18 -33.60 -32.75
N GLU A 13 38.28 -34.24 -32.35
CA GLU A 13 39.61 -33.62 -32.19
C GLU A 13 40.22 -33.10 -33.50
N SER A 14 39.67 -33.49 -34.66
CA SER A 14 40.11 -33.03 -35.97
C SER A 14 39.67 -31.61 -36.32
N PHE A 15 38.74 -31.01 -35.56
CA PHE A 15 38.20 -29.68 -35.87
C PHE A 15 39.00 -28.57 -35.18
N ILE A 16 39.71 -27.77 -35.99
CA ILE A 16 40.50 -26.61 -35.52
C ILE A 16 39.60 -25.41 -35.17
N ARG A 17 38.41 -25.31 -35.77
CA ARG A 17 37.40 -24.27 -35.47
C ARG A 17 36.02 -24.90 -35.34
N CYS A 18 35.22 -24.38 -34.41
CA CYS A 18 33.85 -24.84 -34.22
C CYS A 18 32.98 -24.42 -35.41
N PRO A 19 32.28 -25.34 -36.10
CA PRO A 19 31.41 -25.00 -37.23
C PRO A 19 30.16 -24.20 -36.81
N LEU A 20 29.78 -24.24 -35.52
CA LEU A 20 28.58 -23.57 -35.02
C LEU A 20 28.85 -22.11 -34.63
N CYS A 21 29.92 -21.85 -33.89
CA CYS A 21 30.25 -20.51 -33.41
C CYS A 21 31.42 -19.85 -34.16
N GLY A 22 32.10 -20.58 -35.05
CA GLY A 22 33.25 -20.10 -35.83
C GLY A 22 34.54 -19.87 -35.04
N LYS A 23 34.50 -19.97 -33.71
CA LYS A 23 35.64 -19.73 -32.81
C LYS A 23 36.45 -21.00 -32.54
N ASP A 24 37.69 -20.82 -32.10
CA ASP A 24 38.53 -21.92 -31.66
C ASP A 24 37.94 -22.53 -30.37
N PRO A 25 37.67 -23.85 -30.33
CA PRO A 25 37.02 -24.49 -29.20
C PRO A 25 37.81 -24.42 -27.88
N ARG A 26 39.12 -24.12 -27.93
CA ARG A 26 40.00 -24.09 -26.74
C ARG A 26 40.41 -22.68 -26.31
N SER A 27 40.17 -21.65 -27.12
CA SER A 27 40.48 -20.26 -26.74
C SER A 27 39.24 -19.56 -26.20
N VAL A 28 39.30 -19.10 -24.95
CA VAL A 28 38.36 -18.09 -24.44
C VAL A 28 38.80 -16.76 -25.02
N GLN A 29 38.28 -16.41 -26.19
CA GLN A 29 38.46 -15.08 -26.72
C GLN A 29 37.50 -14.18 -25.94
N GLU A 30 38.05 -13.37 -25.04
CA GLU A 30 37.33 -12.31 -24.33
C GLU A 30 36.62 -11.45 -25.37
N GLN A 31 35.32 -11.64 -25.47
CA GLN A 31 34.48 -10.80 -26.30
C GLN A 31 34.26 -9.51 -25.50
N ASP A 32 34.99 -8.48 -25.92
CA ASP A 32 34.64 -7.09 -25.72
C ASP A 32 33.29 -6.84 -26.42
N ASP A 33 32.20 -7.28 -25.78
CA ASP A 33 30.84 -7.01 -26.22
C ASP A 33 30.39 -5.68 -25.61
N GLN A 34 31.05 -4.61 -26.07
CA GLN A 34 30.39 -3.32 -26.26
C GLN A 34 29.34 -3.48 -27.38
N LEU A 35 28.19 -4.10 -27.10
CA LEU A 35 26.89 -3.83 -27.73
C LEU A 35 25.87 -4.88 -27.24
N SER A 36 25.18 -4.56 -26.16
CA SER A 36 23.89 -5.17 -25.82
C SER A 36 22.98 -4.05 -25.34
N GLU A 37 22.37 -3.40 -26.33
CA GLU A 37 20.99 -2.92 -26.32
C GLU A 37 20.36 -2.63 -24.94
N ASN A 38 20.23 -1.34 -24.63
CA ASN A 38 18.95 -0.67 -24.32
C ASN A 38 17.83 -1.53 -23.70
N PHE A 39 18.10 -2.19 -22.58
CA PHE A 39 17.05 -2.50 -21.63
C PHE A 39 16.79 -1.22 -20.82
N PRO A 40 15.55 -0.71 -20.71
CA PRO A 40 15.23 0.36 -19.78
C PRO A 40 15.20 -0.23 -18.36
N GLU A 41 16.36 -0.62 -17.85
CA GLU A 41 16.53 -1.16 -16.51
C GLU A 41 16.96 -0.02 -15.58
N SER A 42 15.96 0.74 -15.15
CA SER A 42 15.78 1.13 -13.75
C SER A 42 14.71 2.19 -13.71
N VAL A 43 13.58 1.86 -13.08
CA VAL A 43 12.80 2.88 -12.39
C VAL A 43 13.76 3.47 -11.37
N GLN A 44 14.41 4.58 -11.74
CA GLN A 44 15.33 5.29 -10.85
C GLN A 44 14.53 5.65 -9.61
N TYR A 45 14.81 4.95 -8.51
CA TYR A 45 14.30 5.35 -7.21
C TYR A 45 14.72 6.80 -7.00
N PRO A 46 13.77 7.73 -6.80
CA PRO A 46 14.13 9.13 -6.65
C PRO A 46 15.13 9.24 -5.49
N GLY A 47 16.32 9.74 -5.79
CA GLY A 47 17.34 10.03 -4.80
C GLY A 47 16.78 10.90 -3.67
N LYS A 48 17.49 10.96 -2.53
CA LYS A 48 17.04 11.77 -1.39
C LYS A 48 16.81 13.24 -1.78
N GLU A 49 17.54 13.74 -2.77
CA GLU A 49 17.36 15.06 -3.37
C GLU A 49 16.04 15.17 -4.16
N ASN A 50 15.69 14.17 -4.96
CA ASN A 50 14.44 14.11 -5.71
C ASN A 50 13.21 14.08 -4.79
N LYS A 51 13.29 13.45 -3.61
CA LYS A 51 12.16 13.41 -2.65
C LYS A 51 11.84 14.78 -2.06
N LYS A 52 12.88 15.58 -1.75
CA LYS A 52 12.70 16.96 -1.26
C LYS A 52 12.10 17.84 -2.35
N TYR A 53 12.59 17.71 -3.57
CA TYR A 53 12.05 18.45 -4.72
C TYR A 53 10.59 18.10 -5.00
N LEU A 54 10.23 16.80 -4.98
CA LEU A 54 8.84 16.37 -5.14
C LEU A 54 7.94 16.92 -4.03
N TRP A 55 8.42 16.94 -2.78
CA TRP A 55 7.68 17.55 -1.67
C TRP A 55 7.45 19.04 -1.92
N GLU A 56 8.48 19.83 -2.23
CA GLU A 56 8.35 21.25 -2.54
C GLU A 56 7.34 21.51 -3.68
N LEU A 57 7.42 20.74 -4.76
CA LEU A 57 6.47 20.83 -5.88
C LEU A 57 5.03 20.57 -5.43
N SER A 58 4.78 19.49 -4.68
CA SER A 58 3.43 19.21 -4.20
C SER A 58 2.88 20.32 -3.30
N GLY A 59 3.73 20.99 -2.51
CA GLY A 59 3.30 22.14 -1.71
C GLY A 59 2.88 23.34 -2.55
N ILE A 60 3.63 23.63 -3.62
CA ILE A 60 3.30 24.70 -4.56
C ILE A 60 1.98 24.39 -5.29
N ILE A 61 1.79 23.15 -5.73
CA ILE A 61 0.55 22.70 -6.40
C ILE A 61 -0.64 22.83 -5.45
N THR A 62 -0.55 22.28 -4.23
CA THR A 62 -1.63 22.37 -3.23
C THR A 62 -1.97 23.82 -2.90
N PHE A 63 -0.96 24.69 -2.72
CA PHE A 63 -1.21 26.10 -2.44
C PHE A 63 -1.91 26.80 -3.61
N SER A 64 -1.47 26.53 -4.84
CA SER A 64 -2.14 27.04 -6.04
C SER A 64 -3.59 26.59 -6.12
N ASP A 65 -3.87 25.31 -5.88
CA ASP A 65 -5.22 24.74 -5.93
C ASP A 65 -6.15 25.39 -4.89
N ILE A 66 -5.67 25.59 -3.66
CA ILE A 66 -6.43 26.28 -2.59
C ILE A 66 -6.78 27.71 -3.02
N VAL A 67 -5.82 28.45 -3.55
CA VAL A 67 -6.04 29.83 -4.02
C VAL A 67 -7.06 29.87 -5.15
N ILE A 68 -6.95 28.96 -6.12
CA ILE A 68 -7.89 28.86 -7.24
C ILE A 68 -9.30 28.54 -6.73
N CYS A 69 -9.46 27.50 -5.90
CA CYS A 69 -10.76 27.11 -5.34
C CYS A 69 -11.40 28.25 -4.54
N THR A 70 -10.61 28.96 -3.72
CA THR A 70 -11.10 30.11 -2.93
C THR A 70 -11.56 31.26 -3.83
N ILE A 71 -10.78 31.62 -4.85
CA ILE A 71 -11.13 32.72 -5.78
C ILE A 71 -12.40 32.35 -6.55
N VAL A 72 -12.50 31.13 -7.06
CA VAL A 72 -13.66 30.67 -7.83
C VAL A 72 -14.92 30.74 -6.98
N ASP A 73 -14.90 30.23 -5.75
CA ASP A 73 -16.06 30.25 -4.86
C ASP A 73 -16.51 31.68 -4.53
N LEU A 74 -15.55 32.58 -4.28
CA LEU A 74 -15.81 33.99 -4.03
C LEU A 74 -16.47 34.68 -5.23
N LEU A 75 -16.07 34.32 -6.45
CA LEU A 75 -16.65 34.86 -7.69
C LEU A 75 -18.05 34.29 -7.97
N THR A 76 -18.29 33.00 -7.68
CA THR A 76 -19.57 32.35 -7.99
C THR A 76 -20.65 32.60 -6.96
N VAL A 77 -20.31 32.48 -5.67
CA VAL A 77 -21.29 32.46 -4.57
C VAL A 77 -21.24 33.74 -3.73
N LYS A 78 -20.27 34.63 -3.98
CA LYS A 78 -20.01 35.85 -3.18
C LYS A 78 -19.79 35.55 -1.69
N GLY A 79 -19.32 34.35 -1.38
CA GLY A 79 -19.06 33.85 -0.03
C GLY A 79 -18.16 32.62 -0.07
N LEU A 80 -17.78 32.13 1.12
CA LEU A 80 -16.94 30.94 1.31
C LEU A 80 -17.83 29.76 1.71
N SER A 81 -18.27 28.98 0.74
CA SER A 81 -19.22 27.89 0.95
C SER A 81 -18.62 26.54 0.57
N TRP A 82 -18.24 26.35 -0.70
CA TRP A 82 -17.71 25.07 -1.19
C TRP A 82 -16.19 25.01 -1.13
N SER A 83 -15.49 26.15 -1.22
CA SER A 83 -14.02 26.16 -1.19
C SER A 83 -13.50 25.61 0.14
N LEU A 84 -14.16 25.92 1.26
CA LEU A 84 -13.75 25.48 2.60
C LEU A 84 -13.62 23.95 2.72
N PHE A 85 -14.53 23.21 2.07
CA PHE A 85 -14.48 21.75 2.04
C PHE A 85 -13.28 21.26 1.21
N SER A 86 -13.07 21.86 0.03
CA SER A 86 -11.95 21.54 -0.84
C SER A 86 -10.60 21.87 -0.17
N ASP A 87 -10.48 23.06 0.40
CA ASP A 87 -9.26 23.55 1.03
C ASP A 87 -8.88 22.68 2.23
N THR A 88 -9.86 22.29 3.04
CA THR A 88 -9.63 21.38 4.17
C THR A 88 -9.14 20.01 3.72
N ALA A 89 -9.72 19.46 2.64
CA ALA A 89 -9.28 18.18 2.08
C ALA A 89 -7.86 18.27 1.50
N LEU A 90 -7.57 19.33 0.74
CA LEU A 90 -6.24 19.59 0.16
C LEU A 90 -5.17 19.76 1.25
N LEU A 91 -5.47 20.54 2.29
CA LEU A 91 -4.58 20.70 3.44
C LEU A 91 -4.38 19.38 4.21
N ALA A 92 -5.42 18.57 4.37
CA ALA A 92 -5.31 17.27 5.02
C ALA A 92 -4.40 16.31 4.22
N ILE A 93 -4.56 16.24 2.90
CA ILE A 93 -3.72 15.42 2.03
C ILE A 93 -2.26 15.88 2.08
N TRP A 94 -2.05 17.19 1.97
CA TRP A 94 -0.72 17.78 2.02
C TRP A 94 -0.03 17.51 3.36
N THR A 95 -0.72 17.68 4.48
CA THR A 95 -0.17 17.40 5.81
C THR A 95 0.11 15.91 6.04
N ILE A 96 -0.69 14.99 5.50
CA ILE A 96 -0.38 13.56 5.53
C ILE A 96 0.89 13.26 4.73
N LEU A 97 1.05 13.87 3.54
CA LEU A 97 2.23 13.70 2.70
C LEU A 97 3.50 14.27 3.39
N THR A 98 3.39 15.44 4.01
CA THR A 98 4.51 16.05 4.75
C THR A 98 4.91 15.20 5.95
N LEU A 99 3.94 14.68 6.70
CA LEU A 99 4.17 13.80 7.84
C LEU A 99 4.82 12.48 7.41
N PHE A 100 4.36 11.90 6.30
CA PHE A 100 4.98 10.72 5.71
C PHE A 100 6.42 11.00 5.32
N HIS A 101 6.72 12.12 4.67
CA HIS A 101 8.08 12.47 4.28
C HIS A 101 9.01 12.69 5.50
N LEU A 102 8.54 13.36 6.54
CA LEU A 102 9.35 13.74 7.71
C LEU A 102 9.56 12.58 8.70
N VAL A 103 8.52 11.77 8.96
CA VAL A 103 8.47 10.87 10.12
C VAL A 103 8.28 9.39 9.71
N HIS A 104 8.46 9.04 8.43
CA HIS A 104 8.23 7.67 7.93
C HIS A 104 8.85 6.55 8.79
N LYS A 105 10.03 6.80 9.37
CA LYS A 105 10.77 5.82 10.18
C LYS A 105 10.14 5.54 11.56
N ARG A 106 9.32 6.46 12.08
CA ARG A 106 8.69 6.33 13.41
C ARG A 106 7.19 6.07 13.26
N LEU A 107 6.85 4.80 13.04
CA LEU A 107 5.50 4.36 12.72
C LEU A 107 4.42 4.86 13.70
N LEU A 108 4.72 4.91 15.00
CA LEU A 108 3.76 5.37 16.03
C LEU A 108 3.44 6.87 15.91
N ILE A 109 4.46 7.70 15.63
CA ILE A 109 4.27 9.14 15.46
C ILE A 109 3.54 9.40 14.14
N LEU A 110 3.90 8.66 13.08
CA LEU A 110 3.21 8.72 11.80
C LEU A 110 1.73 8.35 11.93
N SER A 111 1.40 7.22 12.57
CA SER A 111 0.02 6.79 12.74
C SER A 111 -0.81 7.76 13.58
N SER A 112 -0.24 8.28 14.67
CA SER A 112 -0.93 9.26 15.52
C SER A 112 -1.13 10.59 14.80
N GLY A 113 -0.15 11.04 14.02
CA GLY A 113 -0.26 12.28 13.26
C GLY A 113 -1.30 12.18 12.14
N ILE A 114 -1.34 11.06 11.40
CA ILE A 114 -2.37 10.80 10.38
C ILE A 114 -3.77 10.79 11.04
N LEU A 115 -3.92 10.09 12.16
CA LEU A 115 -5.18 10.06 12.91
C LEU A 115 -5.62 11.47 13.31
N LEU A 116 -4.71 12.26 13.87
CA LEU A 116 -5.00 13.63 14.29
C LEU A 116 -5.39 14.52 13.10
N THR A 117 -4.68 14.42 11.98
CA THR A 117 -5.00 15.17 10.76
C THR A 117 -6.39 14.81 10.23
N ILE A 118 -6.73 13.52 10.16
CA ILE A 118 -8.06 13.09 9.71
C ILE A 118 -9.16 13.59 10.65
N LEU A 119 -8.97 13.47 11.97
CA LEU A 119 -9.93 13.97 12.95
C LEU A 119 -10.09 15.49 12.86
N ALA A 120 -8.99 16.24 12.73
CA ALA A 120 -9.03 17.69 12.57
C ALA A 120 -9.77 18.10 11.29
N ALA A 121 -9.50 17.43 10.18
CA ALA A 121 -10.18 17.68 8.90
C ALA A 121 -11.68 17.40 9.00
N LEU A 122 -12.08 16.26 9.57
CA LEU A 122 -13.51 15.91 9.75
C LEU A 122 -14.21 16.90 10.69
N PHE A 123 -13.53 17.36 11.74
CA PHE A 123 -14.07 18.36 12.66
C PHE A 123 -14.29 19.71 11.98
N LEU A 124 -13.33 20.17 11.17
CA LEU A 124 -13.47 21.41 10.39
C LEU A 124 -14.65 21.33 9.41
N ILE A 125 -14.83 20.20 8.74
CA ILE A 125 -15.96 19.96 7.83
C ILE A 125 -17.31 20.03 8.58
N ASP A 126 -17.40 19.45 9.79
CA ASP A 126 -18.61 19.55 10.62
C ASP A 126 -18.84 21.00 11.09
N LEU A 127 -17.79 21.77 11.36
CA LEU A 127 -17.89 23.17 11.77
C LEU A 127 -18.43 24.09 10.66
N PHE A 128 -18.10 23.81 9.40
CA PHE A 128 -18.65 24.56 8.26
C PHE A 128 -20.13 24.24 7.98
N THR A 129 -20.59 23.09 8.46
CA THR A 129 -21.99 22.68 8.38
C THR A 129 -22.76 23.31 9.55
N PRO A 130 -24.04 23.74 9.38
CA PRO A 130 -24.80 24.32 10.47
C PRO A 130 -25.04 23.33 11.63
N GLY A 131 -24.17 23.43 12.64
CA GLY A 131 -24.18 22.67 13.88
C GLY A 131 -23.31 21.41 13.84
N ILE A 132 -22.58 21.17 14.93
CA ILE A 132 -21.75 19.97 15.13
C ILE A 132 -22.69 18.78 15.35
N ARG A 133 -23.02 18.05 14.28
CA ARG A 133 -24.04 17.00 14.33
C ARG A 133 -23.46 15.62 14.16
N TRP A 134 -22.45 15.46 13.29
CA TRP A 134 -21.98 14.14 12.88
C TRP A 134 -20.56 13.83 13.36
N PHE A 135 -19.77 14.82 13.79
CA PHE A 135 -18.40 14.58 14.24
C PHE A 135 -18.33 13.64 15.45
N PHE A 136 -18.97 14.01 16.57
CA PHE A 136 -18.91 13.22 17.80
C PHE A 136 -19.62 11.86 17.72
N PRO A 137 -20.86 11.75 17.19
CA PRO A 137 -21.57 10.47 17.20
C PRO A 137 -21.12 9.51 16.09
N LEU A 138 -20.53 10.00 14.99
CA LEU A 138 -20.20 9.18 13.82
C LEU A 138 -18.72 9.25 13.44
N ALA A 139 -18.20 10.44 13.13
CA ALA A 139 -16.85 10.59 12.57
C ALA A 139 -15.75 10.12 13.54
N PHE A 140 -15.86 10.56 14.79
CA PHE A 140 -14.91 10.24 15.85
C PHE A 140 -14.82 8.73 16.12
N PRO A 141 -15.92 8.02 16.47
CA PRO A 141 -15.84 6.59 16.75
C PRO A 141 -15.42 5.76 15.54
N VAL A 142 -15.85 6.12 14.31
CA VAL A 142 -15.46 5.40 13.09
C VAL A 142 -13.97 5.55 12.82
N THR A 143 -13.42 6.77 12.92
CA THR A 143 -12.00 7.02 12.67
C THR A 143 -11.12 6.34 13.71
N ILE A 144 -11.52 6.36 14.98
CA ILE A 144 -10.82 5.63 16.04
C ILE A 144 -10.86 4.12 15.79
N SER A 145 -12.01 3.58 15.39
CA SER A 145 -12.15 2.15 15.07
C SER A 145 -11.25 1.73 13.91
N LEU A 146 -11.11 2.57 12.88
CA LEU A 146 -10.18 2.34 11.77
C LEU A 146 -8.71 2.35 12.24
N SER A 147 -8.36 3.26 13.14
CA SER A 147 -7.01 3.32 13.71
C SER A 147 -6.67 2.08 14.55
N ILE A 148 -7.64 1.59 15.34
CA ILE A 148 -7.52 0.36 16.12
C ILE A 148 -7.40 -0.85 15.21
N ALA A 149 -8.23 -0.96 14.17
CA ALA A 149 -8.16 -2.04 13.18
C ALA A 149 -6.76 -2.09 12.52
N THR A 150 -6.23 -0.94 12.13
CA THR A 150 -4.87 -0.84 11.57
C THR A 150 -3.80 -1.26 12.58
N ALA A 151 -3.92 -0.82 13.84
CA ALA A 151 -3.01 -1.21 14.91
C ALA A 151 -3.03 -2.73 15.17
N ILE A 152 -4.21 -3.36 15.16
CA ILE A 152 -4.37 -4.81 15.29
C ILE A 152 -3.61 -5.52 14.18
N ILE A 153 -3.75 -5.11 12.92
CA ILE A 153 -3.02 -5.71 11.78
C ILE A 153 -1.51 -5.58 11.96
N ILE A 154 -1.02 -4.40 12.38
CA ILE A 154 0.41 -4.16 12.63
C ILE A 154 0.92 -5.07 13.77
N ILE A 155 0.15 -5.24 14.84
CA ILE A 155 0.49 -6.10 15.98
C ILE A 155 0.51 -7.57 15.53
N LEU A 156 -0.47 -8.03 14.76
CA LEU A 156 -0.52 -9.40 14.23
C LEU A 156 0.68 -9.69 13.32
N TYR A 157 1.10 -8.71 12.52
CA TYR A 157 2.29 -8.82 11.68
C TYR A 157 3.59 -8.90 12.50
N LYS A 158 3.76 -7.99 13.47
CA LYS A 158 5.01 -7.85 14.23
C LYS A 158 5.15 -8.85 15.39
N ALA A 159 4.13 -8.97 16.24
CA ALA A 159 4.19 -9.73 17.49
C ALA A 159 3.81 -11.20 17.27
N ALA A 160 2.76 -11.45 16.48
CA ALA A 160 2.27 -12.81 16.26
C ALA A 160 2.95 -13.51 15.06
N HIS A 161 3.89 -12.82 14.39
CA HIS A 161 4.67 -13.33 13.26
C HIS A 161 3.82 -14.00 12.16
N PHE A 162 2.59 -13.50 11.94
CA PHE A 162 1.74 -13.93 10.83
C PHE A 162 2.46 -13.54 9.52
N LYS A 163 2.96 -14.52 8.78
CA LYS A 163 3.66 -14.32 7.49
C LYS A 163 2.87 -14.94 6.33
N GLY A 164 2.99 -14.34 5.15
CA GLY A 164 2.34 -14.84 3.94
C GLY A 164 0.82 -14.79 4.04
N LEU A 165 0.13 -15.86 3.66
CA LEU A 165 -1.34 -15.88 3.55
C LEU A 165 -2.08 -15.67 4.88
N ASN A 166 -1.41 -15.90 6.01
CA ASN A 166 -1.99 -15.76 7.34
C ASN A 166 -2.34 -14.29 7.67
N ILE A 167 -1.52 -13.31 7.25
CA ILE A 167 -1.82 -11.89 7.50
C ILE A 167 -2.96 -11.40 6.63
N ILE A 168 -3.09 -11.94 5.42
CA ILE A 168 -4.17 -11.60 4.49
C ILE A 168 -5.51 -12.09 5.06
N ALA A 169 -5.56 -13.33 5.55
CA ALA A 169 -6.73 -13.89 6.22
C ALA A 169 -7.13 -13.08 7.47
N ALA A 170 -6.15 -12.72 8.31
CA ALA A 170 -6.39 -11.85 9.46
C ALA A 170 -6.89 -10.46 9.04
N GLY A 171 -6.35 -9.90 7.96
CA GLY A 171 -6.79 -8.62 7.40
C GLY A 171 -8.27 -8.64 7.00
N PHE A 172 -8.73 -9.70 6.34
CA PHE A 172 -10.16 -9.86 6.00
C PHE A 172 -11.05 -9.92 7.25
N LEU A 173 -10.63 -10.63 8.29
CA LEU A 173 -11.40 -10.70 9.54
C LEU A 173 -11.47 -9.34 10.25
N VAL A 174 -10.34 -8.63 10.34
CA VAL A 174 -10.30 -7.31 10.95
C VAL A 174 -11.14 -6.31 10.15
N LEU A 175 -11.06 -6.35 8.82
CA LEU A 175 -11.87 -5.50 7.95
C LEU A 175 -13.37 -5.79 8.09
N SER A 176 -13.75 -7.08 8.17
CA SER A 176 -15.13 -7.47 8.44
C SER A 176 -15.63 -6.94 9.79
N GLY A 177 -14.81 -7.01 10.84
CA GLY A 177 -15.15 -6.43 12.14
C GLY A 177 -15.31 -4.91 12.09
N PHE A 178 -14.44 -4.24 11.35
CA PHE A 178 -14.54 -2.80 11.11
C PHE A 178 -15.85 -2.44 10.39
N CYS A 179 -16.27 -3.18 9.36
CA CYS A 179 -17.54 -2.97 8.68
C CYS A 179 -18.75 -3.06 9.62
N ILE A 180 -18.75 -4.02 10.55
CA ILE A 180 -19.82 -4.15 11.57
C ILE A 180 -19.86 -2.91 12.45
N ILE A 181 -18.70 -2.47 12.94
CA ILE A 181 -18.61 -1.28 13.79
C ILE A 181 -19.12 -0.04 13.02
N THR A 182 -18.73 0.12 11.75
CA THR A 182 -19.20 1.26 10.94
C THR A 182 -20.71 1.25 10.73
N GLU A 183 -21.32 0.09 10.48
CA GLU A 183 -22.77 -0.01 10.31
C GLU A 183 -23.50 0.33 11.61
N ILE A 184 -23.02 -0.15 12.76
CA ILE A 184 -23.59 0.18 14.08
C ILE A 184 -23.65 1.70 14.32
N PHE A 185 -22.55 2.41 14.07
CA PHE A 185 -22.52 3.87 14.26
C PHE A 185 -23.36 4.61 13.23
N LEU A 186 -23.38 4.13 11.98
CA LEU A 186 -24.16 4.73 10.91
C LEU A 186 -25.67 4.59 11.14
N ASP A 187 -26.11 3.39 11.51
CA ASP A 187 -27.51 3.10 11.85
C ASP A 187 -27.96 3.90 13.07
N LYS A 188 -27.14 3.94 14.13
CA LYS A 188 -27.44 4.73 15.31
C LYS A 188 -27.57 6.23 14.99
N PHE A 189 -26.79 6.73 14.03
CA PHE A 189 -26.87 8.11 13.57
C PHE A 189 -28.12 8.38 12.71
N HIS A 190 -28.49 7.47 11.82
CA HIS A 190 -29.62 7.68 10.89
C HIS A 190 -31.00 7.32 11.43
N THR A 191 -31.14 6.15 12.08
CA THR A 191 -32.44 5.57 12.46
C THR A 191 -32.61 5.42 13.97
N GLY A 192 -31.52 5.59 14.74
CA GLY A 192 -31.51 5.41 16.19
C GLY A 192 -31.67 3.94 16.63
N LYS A 193 -31.75 3.01 15.68
CA LYS A 193 -31.87 1.56 15.91
C LYS A 193 -30.77 0.87 15.13
N THR A 194 -30.16 -0.16 15.72
CA THR A 194 -29.08 -0.92 15.09
C THR A 194 -29.66 -2.09 14.28
N GLU A 195 -29.55 -2.04 12.95
CA GLU A 195 -30.03 -3.07 12.04
C GLU A 195 -28.91 -3.50 11.09
N LEU A 196 -28.17 -4.55 11.46
CA LEU A 196 -27.06 -5.05 10.66
C LEU A 196 -27.55 -5.71 9.36
N ARG A 197 -27.25 -5.10 8.21
CA ARG A 197 -27.63 -5.54 6.87
C ARG A 197 -26.40 -5.81 6.01
N TRP A 198 -25.63 -4.78 5.68
CA TRP A 198 -24.54 -4.90 4.70
C TRP A 198 -23.24 -5.40 5.33
N SER A 199 -22.97 -5.09 6.60
CA SER A 199 -21.82 -5.65 7.32
C SER A 199 -21.96 -7.15 7.53
N LEU A 200 -23.19 -7.65 7.72
CA LEU A 200 -23.44 -9.07 7.95
C LEU A 200 -23.19 -9.88 6.67
N ILE A 201 -23.67 -9.38 5.52
CA ILE A 201 -23.36 -9.96 4.21
C ILE A 201 -21.84 -9.98 3.98
N THR A 202 -21.17 -8.85 4.26
CA THR A 202 -19.72 -8.73 4.12
C THR A 202 -18.99 -9.74 5.01
N GLY A 203 -19.39 -9.88 6.27
CA GLY A 203 -18.75 -10.80 7.21
C GLY A 203 -18.98 -12.27 6.87
N VAL A 204 -20.20 -12.65 6.49
CA VAL A 204 -20.51 -14.03 6.04
C VAL A 204 -19.73 -14.37 4.79
N SER A 205 -19.50 -13.40 3.87
CA SER A 205 -18.67 -13.63 2.69
C SER A 205 -17.18 -13.69 3.01
N ALA A 206 -16.66 -12.84 3.89
CA ALA A 206 -15.23 -12.78 4.22
C ALA A 206 -14.74 -13.98 5.05
N LEU A 207 -15.61 -14.54 5.89
CA LEU A 207 -15.30 -15.65 6.78
C LEU A 207 -14.79 -16.92 6.05
N PRO A 208 -15.48 -17.48 5.03
CA PRO A 208 -14.98 -18.64 4.30
C PRO A 208 -13.67 -18.34 3.57
N PHE A 209 -13.48 -17.14 3.00
CA PHE A 209 -12.20 -16.76 2.38
C PHE A 209 -11.05 -16.76 3.40
N ALA A 210 -11.27 -16.17 4.58
CA ALA A 210 -10.28 -16.17 5.65
C ALA A 210 -9.95 -17.61 6.13
N LEU A 211 -10.97 -18.46 6.30
CA LEU A 211 -10.78 -19.86 6.71
C LEU A 211 -9.99 -20.68 5.69
N VAL A 212 -10.28 -20.55 4.40
CA VAL A 212 -9.54 -21.25 3.34
C VAL A 212 -8.06 -20.82 3.34
N LEU A 213 -7.80 -19.53 3.48
CA LEU A 213 -6.43 -19.00 3.55
C LEU A 213 -5.68 -19.50 4.79
N PHE A 214 -6.35 -19.55 5.95
CA PHE A 214 -5.77 -20.14 7.16
C PHE A 214 -5.48 -21.64 6.98
N PHE A 215 -6.43 -22.38 6.42
CA PHE A 215 -6.28 -23.82 6.17
C PHE A 215 -5.10 -24.10 5.23
N TYR A 216 -5.01 -23.36 4.12
CA TYR A 216 -3.93 -23.51 3.15
C TYR A 216 -2.57 -23.18 3.76
N HIS A 217 -2.47 -22.09 4.54
CA HIS A 217 -1.24 -21.74 5.25
C HIS A 217 -0.81 -22.82 6.24
N TYR A 218 -1.75 -23.34 7.04
CA TYR A 218 -1.48 -24.39 8.02
C TYR A 218 -1.05 -25.71 7.35
N ARG A 219 -1.73 -26.10 6.26
CA ARG A 219 -1.43 -27.33 5.51
C ARG A 219 -0.07 -27.26 4.81
N LEU A 220 0.26 -26.14 4.15
CA LEU A 220 1.54 -25.96 3.49
C LEU A 220 2.74 -25.96 4.46
N LYS A 221 2.58 -25.35 5.64
CA LYS A 221 3.66 -25.33 6.64
C LYS A 221 3.98 -26.74 7.18
N LYS A 222 2.97 -27.62 7.21
CA LYS A 222 3.13 -29.04 7.58
C LYS A 222 3.73 -29.89 6.47
N GLY A 223 3.53 -29.51 5.19
CA GLY A 223 4.05 -30.21 4.02
C GLY A 223 5.52 -29.96 3.67
N LYS A 224 6.18 -28.95 4.25
CA LYS A 224 7.61 -28.62 4.01
C LYS A 224 8.60 -29.46 4.84
N ARG A 225 8.29 -30.72 5.15
CA ARG A 225 9.21 -31.71 5.72
C ARG A 225 9.59 -32.80 4.70
N LEU A 226 9.65 -32.43 3.42
CA LEU A 226 10.07 -33.34 2.34
C LEU A 226 11.60 -33.50 2.25
N ASP A 227 12.38 -32.65 2.94
CA ASP A 227 13.85 -32.80 3.02
C ASP A 227 14.30 -34.07 3.78
N SER A 228 13.39 -34.75 4.50
CA SER A 228 13.69 -36.05 5.12
C SER A 228 13.54 -37.24 4.16
N PHE A 229 12.94 -37.06 2.97
CA PHE A 229 12.68 -38.15 2.03
C PHE A 229 13.68 -38.27 0.88
N PHE A 230 14.60 -37.32 0.75
CA PHE A 230 15.66 -37.36 -0.26
C PHE A 230 17.03 -37.28 0.40
N HIS A 231 17.42 -38.37 1.08
CA HIS A 231 18.82 -38.73 1.20
C HIS A 231 19.15 -39.62 -0.01
N ILE A 232 19.68 -38.99 -1.06
CA ILE A 232 20.49 -39.62 -2.12
C ILE A 232 21.85 -38.94 -2.07
#